data_AF-A0A433SVF2-F1
#
_entry.id   AF-A0A433SVF2-F1
#
_cell.length_a   1.000
_cell.length_b   1.000
_cell.length_c   1.000
_cell.angle_alpha   90.00
_cell.angle_beta   90.00
_cell.angle_gamma   90.00
#
_symmetry.space_group_name_H-M   'P 1'
#
loop_
_entity.id
_entity.type
_entity.pdbx_description
1 polymer ?
#
loop_
_entity_poly.entity_id
_entity_poly.type
_entity_poly.pdbx_seq_one_letter_code
_entity_poly.pdbx_strand_id
1 'polypeptide(L)'
;MADPAEGGGSEQDDVSFLRTDDMVCLSCIAPLTKDANATERVCLAAEGFGNRMCFLESIASRDVPPDISVSVFVLEQALSVRALQEMVGSSNEESAAQSGHRTLLYGHAILLRHYHGNMYLSCLSTSSSNDKLAFDVGLQETAQGESCWWTIHPASKQRSEGEKVRVGDDLILVSVSSERYLHIGSGASVIASFQQTLWTVVPMSSGAVRQKTLGYVYGGDVVRLFHGHMDECLAIPEAGSENEFSCVMYETGAVCSHARSLWRLEH
;
A
#
# COMPACT_ATOMS: atom_id res chain seq x y z
N MET A 1 24.81 -36.24 21.43
CA MET A 1 24.97 -35.52 20.16
C MET A 1 23.57 -35.15 19.74
N ALA A 2 23.15 -33.93 20.05
CA ALA A 2 21.80 -33.43 19.75
C ALA A 2 21.90 -32.57 18.49
N ASP A 3 21.05 -32.82 17.52
CA ASP A 3 20.96 -32.09 16.26
C ASP A 3 20.58 -30.61 16.48
N PRO A 4 21.25 -29.66 15.81
CA PRO A 4 20.82 -28.26 15.78
C PRO A 4 20.12 -27.99 14.44
N ALA A 5 18.83 -28.32 14.33
CA ALA A 5 18.07 -28.02 13.12
C ALA A 5 16.57 -27.87 13.41
N GLU A 6 16.15 -26.79 14.07
CA GLU A 6 14.70 -26.43 14.09
C GLU A 6 14.38 -24.95 14.38
N GLY A 7 15.36 -24.04 14.24
CA GLY A 7 15.14 -22.59 14.51
C GLY A 7 15.05 -21.68 13.28
N GLY A 8 15.49 -22.11 12.10
CA GLY A 8 15.67 -21.22 10.93
C GLY A 8 14.51 -21.19 9.93
N GLY A 9 13.58 -22.14 9.98
CA GLY A 9 12.52 -22.28 8.98
C GLY A 9 11.39 -21.25 9.10
N SER A 10 11.07 -20.82 10.32
CA SER A 10 9.95 -19.91 10.57
C SER A 10 10.23 -18.48 10.12
N GLU A 11 11.47 -17.99 10.25
CA GLU A 11 11.83 -16.62 9.86
C GLU A 11 11.90 -16.45 8.34
N GLN A 12 12.38 -17.46 7.62
CA GLN A 12 12.44 -17.42 6.16
C GLN A 12 11.04 -17.50 5.52
N ASP A 13 10.13 -18.25 6.12
CA ASP A 13 8.71 -18.28 5.75
C ASP A 13 7.97 -16.98 6.09
N ASP A 14 8.46 -16.20 7.06
CA ASP A 14 7.87 -14.89 7.42
C ASP A 14 8.19 -13.81 6.37
N VAL A 15 9.25 -13.96 5.58
CA VAL A 15 9.67 -12.98 4.55
C VAL A 15 9.40 -13.42 3.10
N SER A 16 9.13 -14.71 2.87
CA SER A 16 8.96 -15.24 1.50
C SER A 16 7.53 -15.13 0.97
N PHE A 17 6.54 -15.00 1.86
CA PHE A 17 5.13 -15.01 1.52
C PHE A 17 4.42 -13.78 2.08
N LEU A 18 3.44 -13.27 1.34
CA LEU A 18 2.62 -12.15 1.78
C LEU A 18 1.65 -12.59 2.87
N ARG A 19 1.46 -11.73 3.88
CA ARG A 19 0.57 -11.96 5.01
C ARG A 19 -0.32 -10.75 5.28
N THR A 20 -1.39 -10.99 6.02
CA THR A 20 -2.16 -9.89 6.62
C THR A 20 -1.27 -9.08 7.58
N ASP A 21 -1.54 -7.78 7.62
CA ASP A 21 -0.77 -6.71 8.26
C ASP A 21 0.54 -6.31 7.57
N ASP A 22 0.92 -6.94 6.46
CA ASP A 22 2.05 -6.48 5.66
C ASP A 22 1.72 -5.16 4.94
N MET A 23 2.71 -4.26 4.91
CA MET A 23 2.68 -3.02 4.15
C MET A 23 3.29 -3.27 2.77
N VAL A 24 2.57 -2.94 1.71
CA VAL A 24 2.93 -3.23 0.33
C VAL A 24 2.61 -2.06 -0.60
N CYS A 25 3.33 -2.00 -1.71
CA CYS A 25 2.98 -1.17 -2.87
C CYS A 25 2.58 -2.09 -4.03
N LEU A 26 1.64 -1.64 -4.86
CA LEU A 26 1.28 -2.33 -6.10
C LEU A 26 1.98 -1.63 -7.26
N SER A 27 2.96 -2.29 -7.86
CA SER A 27 3.74 -1.75 -8.97
C SER A 27 3.36 -2.41 -10.30
N CYS A 28 3.44 -1.67 -11.38
CA CYS A 28 3.20 -2.17 -12.72
C CYS A 28 4.06 -1.42 -13.73
N ILE A 29 4.04 -1.89 -14.98
CA ILE A 29 4.74 -1.24 -16.10
C ILE A 29 3.68 -0.47 -16.90
N ALA A 30 3.87 0.84 -17.02
CA ALA A 30 2.99 1.74 -17.77
C ALA A 30 3.74 2.35 -18.97
N PRO A 31 3.06 2.60 -20.10
CA PRO A 31 3.64 3.35 -21.20
C PRO A 31 3.89 4.81 -20.80
N LEU A 32 5.02 5.37 -21.24
CA LEU A 32 5.37 6.76 -20.98
C LEU A 32 4.42 7.70 -21.73
N THR A 33 3.91 8.72 -21.03
CA THR A 33 3.04 9.74 -21.66
C THR A 33 3.75 10.52 -22.77
N LYS A 34 5.07 10.66 -22.70
CA LYS A 34 5.89 11.43 -23.66
C LYS A 34 6.40 10.61 -24.84
N ASP A 35 6.48 9.29 -24.71
CA ASP A 35 6.97 8.38 -25.75
C ASP A 35 6.25 7.03 -25.63
N ALA A 36 5.35 6.75 -26.57
CA ALA A 36 4.52 5.55 -26.57
C ALA A 36 5.32 4.24 -26.69
N ASN A 37 6.58 4.30 -27.13
CA ASN A 37 7.46 3.14 -27.21
C ASN A 37 8.30 2.93 -25.94
N ALA A 38 8.35 3.92 -25.05
CA ALA A 38 8.99 3.82 -23.76
C ALA A 38 8.00 3.35 -22.70
N THR A 39 8.49 2.57 -21.74
CA THR A 39 7.71 2.17 -20.57
C THR A 39 8.47 2.57 -19.32
N GLU A 40 7.74 2.85 -18.25
CA GLU A 40 8.30 3.08 -16.93
C GLU A 40 7.62 2.20 -15.89
N ARG A 41 8.34 2.00 -14.79
CA ARG A 41 7.77 1.37 -13.62
C ARG A 41 7.08 2.43 -12.77
N VAL A 42 5.84 2.15 -12.43
CA VAL A 42 4.97 3.01 -11.63
C VAL A 42 4.41 2.23 -10.45
N CYS A 43 3.88 2.95 -9.47
CA CYS A 43 3.12 2.42 -8.35
C CYS A 43 1.70 2.99 -8.34
N LEU A 44 0.73 2.17 -7.93
CA LEU A 44 -0.60 2.64 -7.57
C LEU A 44 -0.48 3.62 -6.40
N ALA A 45 -1.09 4.79 -6.52
CA ALA A 45 -1.07 5.83 -5.51
C ALA A 45 -2.46 6.43 -5.29
N ALA A 46 -2.67 7.02 -4.12
CA ALA A 46 -3.82 7.86 -3.82
C ALA A 46 -3.46 8.87 -2.72
N GLU A 47 -3.96 10.10 -2.85
CA GLU A 47 -3.72 11.15 -1.85
C GLU A 47 -4.57 10.91 -0.58
N GLY A 48 -5.83 10.51 -0.79
CA GLY A 48 -6.79 10.27 0.27
C GLY A 48 -7.58 11.52 0.60
N PHE A 49 -7.07 12.38 1.48
CA PHE A 49 -7.77 13.61 1.82
C PHE A 49 -7.78 14.56 0.61
N GLY A 50 -8.92 15.20 0.35
CA GLY A 50 -9.10 16.02 -0.85
C GLY A 50 -9.40 15.16 -2.08
N ASN A 51 -8.40 14.49 -2.64
CA ASN A 51 -8.56 13.63 -3.82
C ASN A 51 -8.53 12.15 -3.47
N ARG A 52 -9.67 11.48 -3.66
CA ARG A 52 -9.85 10.04 -3.40
C ARG A 52 -9.59 9.17 -4.62
N MET A 53 -9.35 9.75 -5.79
CA MET A 53 -9.10 8.99 -7.00
C MET A 53 -7.68 8.41 -6.98
N CYS A 54 -7.55 7.17 -7.44
CA CYS A 54 -6.24 6.57 -7.62
C CYS A 54 -5.53 7.12 -8.86
N PHE A 55 -4.22 7.22 -8.77
CA PHE A 55 -3.33 7.63 -9.85
C PHE A 55 -2.05 6.76 -9.85
N LEU A 56 -1.13 7.06 -10.76
CA LEU A 56 0.14 6.35 -10.89
C LEU A 56 1.30 7.27 -10.52
N GLU A 57 2.11 6.85 -9.55
CA GLU A 57 3.34 7.52 -9.14
C GLU A 57 4.52 6.88 -9.86
N SER A 58 5.36 7.68 -10.55
CA SER A 58 6.54 7.16 -11.23
C SER A 58 7.64 6.84 -10.22
N ILE A 59 8.10 5.59 -10.20
CA ILE A 59 9.18 5.15 -9.31
C ILE A 59 10.51 4.93 -10.06
N ALA A 60 10.55 5.24 -11.35
CA ALA A 60 11.71 5.02 -12.20
C ALA A 60 12.62 6.26 -12.33
N SER A 61 12.13 7.43 -11.91
CA SER A 61 12.85 8.70 -11.97
C SER A 61 14.13 8.65 -11.13
N ARG A 62 15.24 9.13 -11.71
CA ARG A 62 16.52 9.29 -10.99
C ARG A 62 16.74 10.73 -10.51
N ASP A 63 16.02 11.68 -11.08
CA ASP A 63 16.22 13.11 -10.84
C ASP A 63 15.32 13.64 -9.72
N VAL A 64 14.15 13.01 -9.55
CA VAL A 64 13.16 13.38 -8.54
C VAL A 64 12.81 12.12 -7.76
N PRO A 65 13.01 12.10 -6.43
CA PRO A 65 12.63 10.96 -5.61
C PRO A 65 11.11 10.77 -5.66
N PRO A 66 10.61 9.52 -5.82
CA PRO A 66 9.18 9.25 -5.82
C PRO A 66 8.57 9.45 -4.44
N ASP A 67 7.35 9.97 -4.36
CA ASP A 67 6.62 9.97 -3.09
C ASP A 67 5.98 8.61 -2.84
N ILE A 68 6.72 7.73 -2.17
CA ILE A 68 6.22 6.39 -1.85
C ILE A 68 5.12 6.43 -0.77
N SER A 69 4.92 7.53 -0.02
CA SER A 69 3.89 7.56 1.05
C SER A 69 2.50 7.25 0.52
N VAL A 70 2.13 7.90 -0.58
CA VAL A 70 0.82 7.80 -1.22
C VAL A 70 0.58 6.45 -1.90
N SER A 71 1.61 5.60 -1.97
CA SER A 71 1.55 4.28 -2.61
C SER A 71 1.51 3.12 -1.61
N VAL A 72 1.55 3.37 -0.30
CA VAL A 72 1.58 2.30 0.70
C VAL A 72 0.17 1.84 1.07
N PHE A 73 -0.07 0.54 0.91
CA PHE A 73 -1.28 -0.13 1.36
C PHE A 73 -0.96 -1.20 2.41
N VAL A 74 -1.86 -1.37 3.37
CA VAL A 74 -1.82 -2.45 4.35
C VAL A 74 -2.76 -3.56 3.90
N LEU A 75 -2.27 -4.79 3.87
CA LEU A 75 -3.08 -6.00 3.67
C LEU A 75 -3.90 -6.29 4.93
N GLU A 76 -5.06 -5.66 5.07
CA GLU A 76 -5.80 -5.72 6.32
C GLU A 76 -6.52 -7.05 6.53
N GLN A 77 -7.18 -7.55 5.49
CA GLN A 77 -7.90 -8.82 5.54
C GLN A 77 -7.68 -9.65 4.29
N ALA A 78 -7.76 -10.96 4.45
CA ALA A 78 -7.75 -11.94 3.37
C ALA A 78 -8.75 -13.06 3.69
N LEU A 79 -9.70 -13.29 2.79
CA LEU A 79 -10.81 -14.22 2.96
C LEU A 79 -10.96 -15.10 1.74
N SER A 80 -11.41 -16.34 1.93
CA SER A 80 -12.02 -17.08 0.82
C SER A 80 -13.29 -16.34 0.34
N VAL A 81 -13.60 -16.41 -0.95
CA VAL A 81 -14.81 -15.78 -1.53
C VAL A 81 -16.08 -16.20 -0.78
N ARG A 82 -16.17 -17.47 -0.38
CA ARG A 82 -17.30 -17.98 0.42
C ARG A 82 -17.41 -17.29 1.79
N ALA A 83 -16.29 -17.17 2.50
CA ALA A 83 -16.28 -16.50 3.81
C ALA A 83 -16.62 -15.02 3.69
N LEU A 84 -16.22 -14.36 2.60
CA LEU A 84 -16.60 -12.98 2.31
C LEU A 84 -18.11 -12.86 2.08
N GLN A 85 -18.71 -13.75 1.29
CA GLN A 85 -20.17 -13.75 1.05
C GLN A 85 -20.97 -13.95 2.34
N GLU A 86 -20.50 -14.86 3.21
CA GLU A 86 -21.10 -15.08 4.52
C GLU A 86 -20.99 -13.83 5.41
N MET A 87 -19.85 -13.13 5.36
CA MET A 87 -19.62 -11.89 6.10
C MET A 87 -20.51 -10.73 5.61
N VAL A 88 -20.49 -10.44 4.31
CA VAL A 88 -21.25 -9.33 3.71
C VAL A 88 -22.76 -9.57 3.82
N GLY A 89 -23.20 -10.82 3.76
CA GLY A 89 -24.61 -11.20 3.93
C GLY A 89 -25.08 -11.16 5.40
N SER A 90 -24.17 -11.21 6.37
CA SER A 90 -24.49 -11.09 7.79
C SER A 90 -24.46 -9.63 8.22
N SER A 91 -25.55 -9.11 8.79
CA SER A 91 -25.64 -7.74 9.30
C SER A 91 -24.77 -7.48 10.56
N ASN A 92 -23.85 -8.39 10.89
CA ASN A 92 -22.93 -8.27 12.01
C ASN A 92 -21.54 -7.93 11.47
N GLU A 93 -21.24 -6.64 11.44
CA GLU A 93 -19.94 -6.09 11.07
C GLU A 93 -18.82 -6.47 12.06
N GLU A 94 -19.17 -6.97 13.25
CA GLU A 94 -18.20 -7.36 14.29
C GLU A 94 -17.67 -8.80 14.18
N SER A 95 -18.20 -9.64 13.26
CA SER A 95 -17.80 -11.07 13.18
C SER A 95 -16.47 -11.32 12.47
N ALA A 96 -15.85 -10.30 11.90
CA ALA A 96 -14.69 -10.42 11.03
C ALA A 96 -13.36 -10.14 11.73
N ALA A 97 -13.30 -10.21 13.06
CA ALA A 97 -12.04 -10.12 13.80
C ALA A 97 -11.17 -11.37 13.55
N GLN A 98 -10.67 -11.52 12.32
CA GLN A 98 -9.62 -12.45 11.97
C GLN A 98 -8.30 -11.84 12.42
N SER A 99 -8.09 -11.86 13.73
CA SER A 99 -6.84 -11.52 14.38
C SER A 99 -5.78 -12.55 13.99
N GLY A 100 -4.72 -12.11 13.30
CA GLY A 100 -3.50 -12.90 13.09
C GLY A 100 -2.85 -12.72 11.72
N HIS A 101 -1.53 -12.89 11.67
CA HIS A 101 -0.69 -12.83 10.47
C HIS A 101 -0.88 -14.06 9.56
N ARG A 102 -1.98 -14.08 8.80
CA ARG A 102 -2.31 -15.19 7.90
C ARG A 102 -1.68 -14.99 6.54
N THR A 103 -1.11 -16.07 6.00
CA THR A 103 -0.56 -16.10 4.65
C THR A 103 -1.67 -15.95 3.60
N LEU A 104 -1.44 -15.10 2.62
CA LEU A 104 -2.32 -14.92 1.46
C LEU A 104 -2.27 -16.14 0.55
N LEU A 105 -3.42 -16.53 0.02
CA LEU A 105 -3.56 -17.60 -0.97
C LEU A 105 -4.19 -17.04 -2.25
N TYR A 106 -3.75 -17.52 -3.41
CA TYR A 106 -4.43 -17.23 -4.67
C TYR A 106 -5.90 -17.67 -4.60
N GLY A 107 -6.81 -16.85 -5.13
CA GLY A 107 -8.26 -17.02 -5.03
C GLY A 107 -8.89 -16.39 -3.79
N HIS A 108 -8.11 -15.89 -2.84
CA HIS A 108 -8.66 -15.07 -1.75
C HIS A 108 -9.09 -13.68 -2.24
N ALA A 109 -10.14 -13.15 -1.61
CA ALA A 109 -10.48 -11.74 -1.63
C ALA A 109 -9.67 -11.01 -0.54
N ILE A 110 -9.02 -9.92 -0.90
CA ILE A 110 -8.22 -9.09 -0.01
C ILE A 110 -8.84 -7.71 0.18
N LEU A 111 -8.61 -7.14 1.36
CA LEU A 111 -8.95 -5.77 1.71
C LEU A 111 -7.66 -4.96 1.85
N LEU A 112 -7.52 -3.92 1.03
CA LEU A 112 -6.34 -3.06 0.98
C LEU A 112 -6.67 -1.70 1.59
N ARG A 113 -6.04 -1.38 2.74
CA ARG A 113 -6.20 -0.08 3.39
C ARG A 113 -5.02 0.82 3.06
N HIS A 114 -5.28 1.97 2.46
CA HIS A 114 -4.29 3.02 2.23
C HIS A 114 -3.71 3.50 3.57
N TYR A 115 -2.40 3.45 3.72
CA TYR A 115 -1.72 3.62 5.00
C TYR A 115 -1.94 5.02 5.59
N HIS A 116 -1.68 6.08 4.82
CA HIS A 116 -1.81 7.46 5.30
C HIS A 116 -3.26 7.95 5.36
N GLY A 117 -4.06 7.58 4.36
CA GLY A 117 -5.46 8.03 4.27
C GLY A 117 -6.40 7.28 5.21
N ASN A 118 -6.00 6.11 5.72
CA ASN A 118 -6.84 5.21 6.52
C ASN A 118 -8.20 4.91 5.86
N MET A 119 -8.17 4.71 4.54
CA MET A 119 -9.31 4.42 3.67
C MET A 119 -9.02 3.18 2.83
N TYR A 120 -10.02 2.57 2.24
CA TYR A 120 -9.92 1.30 1.52
C TYR A 120 -9.92 1.51 0.01
N LEU A 121 -9.05 0.79 -0.70
CA LEU A 121 -9.02 0.75 -2.16
C LEU A 121 -10.31 0.12 -2.68
N SER A 122 -11.05 0.88 -3.49
CA SER A 122 -12.40 0.51 -3.91
C SER A 122 -12.60 0.70 -5.41
N CYS A 123 -13.36 -0.22 -6.00
CA CYS A 123 -14.04 0.02 -7.27
C CYS A 123 -15.23 0.95 -7.01
N LEU A 124 -15.24 2.13 -7.61
CA LEU A 124 -16.28 3.13 -7.42
C LEU A 124 -17.44 2.90 -8.41
N SER A 125 -18.60 3.50 -8.15
CA SER A 125 -19.75 3.46 -9.06
C SER A 125 -19.67 4.49 -10.19
N THR A 126 -18.73 5.43 -10.11
CA THR A 126 -18.51 6.47 -11.12
C THR A 126 -17.65 5.93 -12.26
N SER A 127 -17.72 6.61 -13.42
CA SER A 127 -16.89 6.32 -14.57
C SER A 127 -16.48 7.63 -15.23
N SER A 128 -15.18 7.93 -15.18
CA SER A 128 -14.58 9.13 -15.79
C SER A 128 -13.78 8.80 -17.06
N SER A 129 -13.60 7.51 -17.37
CA SER A 129 -12.78 7.04 -18.47
C SER A 129 -13.52 7.08 -19.82
N ASN A 130 -12.76 7.04 -20.93
CA ASN A 130 -13.35 6.88 -22.27
C ASN A 130 -13.92 5.47 -22.51
N ASP A 131 -13.50 4.47 -21.72
CA ASP A 131 -14.09 3.14 -21.70
C ASP A 131 -15.40 3.20 -20.89
N LYS A 132 -16.53 3.20 -21.60
CA LYS A 132 -17.87 3.32 -20.99
C LYS A 132 -18.24 2.15 -20.07
N LEU A 133 -17.50 1.05 -20.15
CA LEU A 133 -17.72 -0.11 -19.30
C LEU A 133 -16.79 -0.09 -18.08
N ALA A 134 -15.76 0.76 -18.07
CA ALA A 134 -14.85 0.84 -16.95
C ALA A 134 -15.45 1.66 -15.80
N PHE A 135 -15.05 1.30 -14.58
CA PHE A 135 -15.35 2.06 -13.37
C PHE A 135 -14.09 2.75 -12.85
N ASP A 136 -14.29 3.86 -12.18
CA ASP A 136 -13.24 4.57 -11.48
C ASP A 136 -12.73 3.74 -10.29
N VAL A 137 -11.44 3.88 -9.98
CA VAL A 137 -10.83 3.28 -8.79
C VAL A 137 -10.35 4.40 -7.86
N GLY A 138 -10.63 4.25 -6.58
CA GLY A 138 -10.30 5.26 -5.58
C GLY A 138 -10.40 4.74 -4.15
N LEU A 139 -10.53 5.65 -3.20
CA LEU A 139 -10.55 5.36 -1.77
C LEU A 139 -11.94 5.59 -1.15
N GLN A 140 -12.39 4.67 -0.29
CA GLN A 140 -13.60 4.79 0.53
C GLN A 140 -13.28 4.72 2.04
N GLU A 141 -14.00 5.49 2.85
CA GLU A 141 -13.78 5.54 4.31
C GLU A 141 -14.18 4.27 5.04
N THR A 142 -15.15 3.53 4.50
CA THR A 142 -15.66 2.30 5.11
C THR A 142 -15.46 1.14 4.15
N ALA A 143 -15.16 -0.04 4.70
CA ALA A 143 -15.04 -1.28 3.94
C ALA A 143 -16.40 -2.00 3.78
N GLN A 144 -17.51 -1.25 3.82
CA GLN A 144 -18.86 -1.83 3.76
C GLN A 144 -19.15 -2.36 2.35
N GLY A 145 -19.73 -3.57 2.31
CA GLY A 145 -20.09 -4.25 1.06
C GLY A 145 -18.88 -4.81 0.31
N GLU A 146 -19.05 -5.01 -1.00
CA GLU A 146 -18.09 -5.73 -1.84
C GLU A 146 -17.13 -4.81 -2.60
N SER A 147 -17.38 -3.50 -2.62
CA SER A 147 -16.64 -2.55 -3.48
C SER A 147 -15.17 -2.40 -3.13
N CYS A 148 -14.81 -2.64 -1.87
CA CYS A 148 -13.43 -2.56 -1.36
C CYS A 148 -12.65 -3.88 -1.47
N TRP A 149 -13.29 -4.95 -1.93
CA TRP A 149 -12.70 -6.29 -1.97
C TRP A 149 -12.19 -6.63 -3.36
N TRP A 150 -10.98 -7.21 -3.40
CA TRP A 150 -10.30 -7.59 -4.64
C TRP A 150 -9.84 -9.04 -4.55
N THR A 151 -10.22 -9.90 -5.50
CA THR A 151 -9.66 -11.26 -5.57
C THR A 151 -8.31 -11.27 -6.25
N ILE A 152 -7.38 -12.04 -5.69
CA ILE A 152 -6.02 -12.21 -6.21
C ILE A 152 -5.90 -13.47 -7.05
N HIS A 153 -5.56 -13.31 -8.32
CA HIS A 153 -5.37 -14.42 -9.26
C HIS A 153 -3.90 -14.49 -9.74
N PRO A 154 -3.40 -15.70 -10.05
CA PRO A 154 -2.04 -15.86 -10.54
C PRO A 154 -1.90 -15.30 -11.95
N ALA A 155 -0.83 -14.54 -12.21
CA ALA A 155 -0.53 -14.01 -13.54
C ALA A 155 -0.14 -15.08 -14.57
N SER A 156 0.31 -16.25 -14.11
CA SER A 156 0.78 -17.33 -14.99
C SER A 156 0.32 -18.70 -14.52
N LYS A 157 0.39 -19.69 -15.42
CA LYS A 157 0.04 -21.10 -15.14
C LYS A 157 1.03 -21.82 -14.20
N GLN A 158 2.07 -21.13 -13.71
CA GLN A 158 3.02 -21.69 -12.74
C GLN A 158 2.49 -21.69 -11.30
N ARG A 159 1.37 -21.00 -11.06
CA ARG A 159 0.69 -20.91 -9.78
C ARG A 159 -0.77 -21.30 -9.95
N SER A 160 -1.35 -21.81 -8.89
CA SER A 160 -2.74 -22.26 -8.85
C SER A 160 -3.50 -21.61 -7.68
N GLU A 161 -4.83 -21.54 -7.80
CA GLU A 161 -5.68 -21.14 -6.67
C GLU A 161 -5.43 -22.04 -5.45
N GLY A 162 -5.43 -21.45 -4.26
CA GLY A 162 -5.08 -22.10 -3.00
C GLY A 162 -3.58 -22.15 -2.69
N GLU A 163 -2.68 -21.84 -3.64
CA GLU A 163 -1.25 -21.72 -3.36
C GLU A 163 -0.92 -20.42 -2.62
N LYS A 164 0.13 -20.45 -1.77
CA LYS A 164 0.63 -19.27 -1.06
C LYS A 164 1.19 -18.24 -2.05
N VAL A 165 0.81 -16.98 -1.88
CA VAL A 165 1.34 -15.87 -2.68
C VAL A 165 2.74 -15.49 -2.20
N ARG A 166 3.72 -15.51 -3.10
CA ARG A 166 5.09 -15.10 -2.76
C ARG A 166 5.30 -13.62 -2.94
N VAL A 167 6.24 -13.08 -2.18
CA VAL A 167 6.78 -11.74 -2.40
C VAL A 167 7.37 -11.65 -3.80
N GLY A 168 7.03 -10.59 -4.55
CA GLY A 168 7.51 -10.36 -5.91
C GLY A 168 6.78 -11.15 -7.01
N ASP A 169 5.80 -12.00 -6.67
CA ASP A 169 4.90 -12.57 -7.68
C ASP A 169 4.07 -11.46 -8.34
N ASP A 170 3.84 -11.58 -9.65
CA ASP A 170 2.88 -10.75 -10.38
C ASP A 170 1.45 -11.27 -10.14
N LEU A 171 0.54 -10.34 -9.84
CA LEU A 171 -0.86 -10.62 -9.53
C LEU A 171 -1.80 -10.00 -10.55
N ILE A 172 -2.95 -10.65 -10.70
CA ILE A 172 -4.14 -10.07 -11.33
C ILE A 172 -5.14 -9.80 -10.20
N LEU A 173 -5.59 -8.55 -10.07
CA LEU A 173 -6.59 -8.13 -9.08
C LEU A 173 -7.93 -7.95 -9.77
N VAL A 174 -8.98 -8.59 -9.26
CA VAL A 174 -10.35 -8.50 -9.78
C VAL A 174 -11.26 -7.94 -8.70
N SER A 175 -11.98 -6.86 -9.00
CA SER A 175 -12.98 -6.30 -8.10
C SER A 175 -14.11 -7.30 -7.86
N VAL A 176 -14.46 -7.55 -6.60
CA VAL A 176 -15.59 -8.42 -6.24
C VAL A 176 -16.91 -7.80 -6.69
N SER A 177 -17.08 -6.48 -6.55
CA SER A 177 -18.36 -5.82 -6.84
C SER A 177 -18.68 -5.68 -8.32
N SER A 178 -17.66 -5.68 -9.19
CA SER A 178 -17.82 -5.38 -10.62
C SER A 178 -17.28 -6.46 -11.56
N GLU A 179 -16.61 -7.48 -11.03
CA GLU A 179 -15.98 -8.58 -11.78
C GLU A 179 -14.98 -8.07 -12.85
N ARG A 180 -14.35 -6.92 -12.57
CA ARG A 180 -13.43 -6.23 -13.47
C ARG A 180 -12.03 -6.20 -12.89
N TYR A 181 -11.05 -6.23 -13.77
CA TYR A 181 -9.64 -6.19 -13.43
C TYR A 181 -9.21 -4.77 -13.05
N LEU A 182 -8.37 -4.64 -12.02
CA LEU A 182 -7.62 -3.41 -11.78
C LEU A 182 -6.65 -3.18 -12.95
N HIS A 183 -6.85 -2.07 -13.66
CA HIS A 183 -6.24 -1.84 -14.96
C HIS A 183 -5.68 -0.41 -15.10
N ILE A 184 -4.63 -0.28 -15.90
CA ILE A 184 -4.11 1.02 -16.34
C ILE A 184 -4.75 1.35 -17.69
N GLY A 185 -5.77 2.21 -17.64
CA GLY A 185 -6.44 2.72 -18.82
C GLY A 185 -5.60 3.71 -19.62
N SER A 186 -6.18 4.18 -20.73
CA SER A 186 -5.55 5.19 -21.56
C SER A 186 -5.22 6.46 -20.77
N GLY A 187 -4.08 7.07 -21.07
CA GLY A 187 -3.59 8.26 -20.36
C GLY A 187 -3.14 7.99 -18.93
N ALA A 188 -2.70 6.76 -18.62
CA ALA A 188 -2.21 6.36 -17.29
C ALA A 188 -3.28 6.49 -16.18
N SER A 189 -4.55 6.35 -16.54
CA SER A 189 -5.67 6.34 -15.60
C SER A 189 -5.79 4.99 -14.89
N VAL A 190 -6.13 4.99 -13.59
CA VAL A 190 -6.37 3.75 -12.85
C VAL A 190 -7.88 3.47 -12.84
N ILE A 191 -8.28 2.34 -13.44
CA ILE A 191 -9.68 1.98 -13.65
C ILE A 191 -9.92 0.50 -13.38
N ALA A 192 -11.17 0.11 -13.15
CA ALA A 192 -11.60 -1.28 -13.19
C ALA A 192 -12.21 -1.58 -14.57
N SER A 193 -11.55 -2.44 -15.38
CA SER A 193 -11.94 -2.73 -16.77
C SER A 193 -11.93 -4.24 -17.06
N PHE A 194 -12.36 -4.65 -18.26
CA PHE A 194 -12.23 -6.03 -18.74
C PHE A 194 -10.82 -6.37 -19.25
N GLN A 195 -9.91 -5.40 -19.29
CA GLN A 195 -8.51 -5.60 -19.65
C GLN A 195 -7.66 -5.86 -18.41
N GLN A 196 -6.75 -6.83 -18.51
CA GLN A 196 -5.87 -7.21 -17.40
C GLN A 196 -4.61 -6.34 -17.37
N THR A 197 -4.17 -6.01 -16.17
CA THR A 197 -2.83 -5.48 -15.90
C THR A 197 -2.15 -6.37 -14.86
N LEU A 198 -0.86 -6.64 -15.07
CA LEU A 198 -0.04 -7.35 -14.09
C LEU A 198 0.46 -6.36 -13.03
N TRP A 199 0.19 -6.70 -11.77
CA TRP A 199 0.61 -5.92 -10.61
C TRP A 199 1.62 -6.72 -9.79
N THR A 200 2.86 -6.27 -9.77
CA THR A 200 3.90 -6.80 -8.88
C THR A 200 3.70 -6.24 -7.48
N VAL A 201 3.61 -7.12 -6.48
CA VAL A 201 3.56 -6.69 -5.09
C VAL A 201 4.98 -6.41 -4.58
N VAL A 202 5.24 -5.17 -4.18
CA VAL A 202 6.51 -4.73 -3.60
C VAL A 202 6.34 -4.61 -2.09
N PRO A 203 7.03 -5.44 -1.27
CA PRO A 203 6.92 -5.36 0.18
C PRO A 203 7.65 -4.12 0.71
N MET A 204 6.98 -3.34 1.55
CA MET A 204 7.57 -2.18 2.22
C MET A 204 7.97 -2.52 3.66
N SER A 205 7.13 -3.26 4.36
CA SER A 205 7.39 -3.66 5.74
C SER A 205 6.52 -4.85 6.12
N SER A 206 7.08 -5.83 6.84
CA SER A 206 6.29 -6.93 7.36
C SER A 206 5.58 -6.53 8.65
N GLY A 207 4.30 -6.86 8.74
CA GLY A 207 3.50 -6.63 9.95
C GLY A 207 4.07 -7.37 11.16
N ALA A 208 4.48 -8.63 10.95
CA ALA A 208 5.06 -9.47 12.00
C ALA A 208 6.38 -8.92 12.54
N VAL A 209 7.23 -8.37 11.66
CA VAL A 209 8.48 -7.72 12.06
C VAL A 209 8.17 -6.48 12.91
N ARG A 210 7.29 -5.58 12.44
CA ARG A 210 6.90 -4.37 13.20
C ARG A 210 6.35 -4.68 14.59
N GLN A 211 5.59 -5.76 14.74
CA GLN A 211 5.08 -6.21 16.05
C GLN A 211 6.18 -6.74 16.98
N LYS A 212 7.21 -7.42 16.45
CA LYS A 212 8.32 -7.98 17.24
C LYS A 212 9.35 -6.93 17.67
N THR A 213 9.50 -5.85 16.90
CA THR A 213 10.51 -4.81 17.11
C THR A 213 9.87 -3.45 17.43
N LEU A 214 8.98 -3.44 18.41
CA LEU A 214 8.42 -2.22 18.98
C LEU A 214 9.54 -1.31 19.51
N GLY A 215 9.54 -0.05 19.09
CA GLY A 215 10.55 0.95 19.47
C GLY A 215 11.74 1.08 18.53
N TYR A 216 11.82 0.26 17.47
CA TYR A 216 12.78 0.47 16.38
C TYR A 216 12.24 1.51 15.39
N VAL A 217 13.19 2.20 14.73
CA VAL A 217 12.89 3.19 13.68
C VAL A 217 12.97 2.52 12.32
N TYR A 218 11.98 2.79 11.46
CA TYR A 218 11.88 2.27 10.10
C TYR A 218 11.97 3.39 9.06
N GLY A 219 12.33 2.99 7.83
CA GLY A 219 12.07 3.84 6.67
C GLY A 219 10.58 4.18 6.56
N GLY A 220 10.30 5.43 6.21
CA GLY A 220 8.96 6.02 6.16
C GLY A 220 8.49 6.63 7.48
N ASP A 221 9.15 6.34 8.61
CA ASP A 221 8.75 6.91 9.90
C ASP A 221 9.03 8.42 9.93
N VAL A 222 8.15 9.14 10.64
CA VAL A 222 8.29 10.58 10.90
C VAL A 222 8.82 10.77 12.31
N VAL A 223 10.00 11.38 12.43
CA VAL A 223 10.76 11.48 13.67
C VAL A 223 11.11 12.94 14.00
N ARG A 224 11.47 13.16 15.27
CA ARG A 224 12.16 14.38 15.72
C ARG A 224 13.60 14.04 16.07
N LEU A 225 14.53 14.89 15.66
CA LEU A 225 15.96 14.70 15.88
C LEU A 225 16.44 15.62 17.00
N PHE A 226 16.73 15.06 18.18
CA PHE A 226 17.16 15.81 19.36
C PHE A 226 18.68 15.93 19.45
N HIS A 227 19.17 17.09 19.92
CA HIS A 227 20.58 17.32 20.19
C HIS A 227 20.87 17.23 21.69
N GLY A 228 21.73 16.28 22.08
CA GLY A 228 22.12 16.09 23.48
C GLY A 228 20.96 15.64 24.38
N HIS A 229 21.08 15.95 25.68
CA HIS A 229 20.07 15.62 26.70
C HIS A 229 19.05 16.73 26.93
N MET A 230 19.09 17.81 26.14
CA MET A 230 18.21 18.96 26.28
C MET A 230 17.01 18.83 25.33
N ASP A 231 15.92 19.54 25.63
CA ASP A 231 14.76 19.72 24.74
C ASP A 231 15.12 20.66 23.57
N GLU A 232 16.14 20.27 22.80
CA GLU A 232 16.66 20.94 21.62
C GLU A 232 16.50 20.01 20.43
N CYS A 233 15.75 20.42 19.41
CA CYS A 233 15.50 19.58 18.23
C CYS A 233 15.78 20.29 16.92
N LEU A 234 16.15 19.51 15.91
CA LEU A 234 16.36 19.97 14.54
C LEU A 234 15.03 20.46 13.93
N ALA A 235 15.00 21.68 13.42
CA ALA A 235 13.82 22.29 12.84
C ALA A 235 14.17 23.25 11.68
N ILE A 236 13.15 23.58 10.90
CA ILE A 236 13.19 24.69 9.94
C ILE A 236 12.67 25.98 10.58
N PRO A 237 13.06 27.16 10.06
CA PRO A 237 12.54 28.45 10.52
C PRO A 237 11.01 28.55 10.39
N GLU A 238 10.41 29.49 11.11
CA GLU A 238 8.97 29.73 11.02
C GLU A 238 8.59 30.29 9.65
N ALA A 239 7.38 29.94 9.20
CA ALA A 239 6.82 30.44 7.96
C ALA A 239 6.72 31.97 7.98
N GLY A 240 7.15 32.64 6.90
CA GLY A 240 7.22 34.09 6.81
C GLY A 240 8.45 34.75 7.46
N SER A 241 9.41 33.97 7.96
CA SER A 241 10.70 34.50 8.42
C SER A 241 11.64 34.80 7.25
N GLU A 242 12.62 35.69 7.45
CA GLU A 242 13.60 36.05 6.42
C GLU A 242 14.45 34.84 5.94
N ASN A 243 14.51 33.76 6.73
CA ASN A 243 15.31 32.56 6.47
C ASN A 243 14.47 31.32 6.14
N GLU A 244 13.18 31.45 5.84
CA GLU A 244 12.20 30.33 5.72
C GLU A 244 12.69 29.13 4.88
N PHE A 245 13.53 29.36 3.86
CA PHE A 245 14.05 28.31 2.97
C PHE A 245 15.58 28.20 2.91
N SER A 246 16.31 28.87 3.82
CA SER A 246 17.76 29.04 3.68
C SER A 246 18.61 28.27 4.68
N CYS A 247 18.03 27.74 5.76
CA CYS A 247 18.80 27.02 6.78
C CYS A 247 18.01 25.96 7.55
N VAL A 248 18.76 25.09 8.22
CA VAL A 248 18.26 24.16 9.24
C VAL A 248 18.95 24.55 10.55
N MET A 249 18.22 24.49 11.66
CA MET A 249 18.71 24.95 12.97
C MET A 249 18.30 24.00 14.09
N TYR A 250 19.04 24.05 15.19
CA TYR A 250 18.61 23.49 16.46
C TYR A 250 17.90 24.57 17.26
N GLU A 251 16.70 24.26 17.73
CA GLU A 251 15.87 25.19 18.50
C GLU A 251 15.33 24.47 19.75
N THR A 252 15.32 25.21 20.86
CA THR A 252 14.85 24.73 22.15
C THR A 252 13.40 25.10 22.42
N GLY A 253 12.70 24.30 23.21
CA GLY A 253 11.36 24.65 23.74
C GLY A 253 10.20 24.15 22.88
N ALA A 254 9.19 24.99 22.63
CA ALA A 254 7.90 24.57 22.06
C ALA A 254 8.02 23.91 20.67
N VAL A 255 9.08 24.22 19.92
CA VAL A 255 9.39 23.60 18.62
C VAL A 255 9.46 22.07 18.68
N CYS A 256 9.79 21.48 19.84
CA CYS A 256 9.78 20.03 20.06
C CYS A 256 8.37 19.40 19.95
N SER A 257 7.32 20.23 19.91
CA SER A 257 5.92 19.83 19.71
C SER A 257 5.32 20.34 18.40
N HIS A 258 6.05 21.16 17.63
CA HIS A 258 5.57 21.74 16.38
C HIS A 258 5.81 20.83 15.17
N ALA A 259 5.14 21.12 14.05
CA ALA A 259 5.29 20.35 12.80
C ALA A 259 6.62 20.63 12.09
N ARG A 260 7.19 21.82 12.27
CA ARG A 260 8.46 22.24 11.64
C ARG A 260 9.72 21.50 12.12
N SER A 261 9.58 20.64 13.13
CA SER A 261 10.63 19.75 13.63
C SER A 261 10.43 18.28 13.23
N LEU A 262 9.40 17.97 12.43
CA LEU A 262 9.12 16.63 11.95
C LEU A 262 9.92 16.34 10.67
N TRP A 263 10.61 15.21 10.65
CA TRP A 263 11.42 14.75 9.53
C TRP A 263 10.99 13.34 9.13
N ARG A 264 10.75 13.12 7.84
CA ARG A 264 10.47 11.79 7.31
C ARG A 264 11.76 11.12 6.85
N LEU A 265 11.94 9.86 7.22
CA LEU A 265 13.07 9.05 6.75
C LEU A 265 12.71 8.40 5.42
N GLU A 266 13.34 8.79 4.32
CA GLU A 266 13.16 8.17 3.00
C GLU A 266 14.44 7.42 2.60
N HIS A 267 14.29 6.27 1.95
CA HIS A 267 15.38 5.40 1.49
C HIS A 267 15.36 5.30 -0.04
#